data_AF-A0A385ADW7-F1
#
_entry.id   AF-A0A385ADW7-F1
#
_cell.length_a   1.000
_cell.length_b   1.000
_cell.length_c   1.000
_cell.angle_alpha   90.00
_cell.angle_beta   90.00
_cell.angle_gamma   90.00
#
_symmetry.space_group_name_H-M   'P 1'
#
loop_
_entity.id
_entity.type
_entity.pdbx_description
1 polymer ?
#
loop_
_entity_poly.entity_id
_entity_poly.type
_entity_poly.pdbx_seq_one_letter_code
_entity_poly.pdbx_strand_id
1 'polypeptide(L)'
;MKTYIGRGDVFKEKERQRRTLRYSSLEPSGLYAQKGDVLTVAQEMQDSLSITIGSPERETQKQYPLTKGITTITVENEGPIYGLL
;
A
#
# COMPACT_ATOMS: atom_id res chain seq x y z
N MET A 1 8.19 -10.95 9.25
CA MET A 1 8.67 -10.26 8.04
C MET A 1 7.74 -10.64 6.89
N LYS A 2 7.13 -9.67 6.21
CA LYS A 2 6.20 -9.94 5.10
C LYS A 2 6.90 -9.64 3.78
N THR A 3 6.89 -10.59 2.86
CA THR A 3 7.47 -10.44 1.53
C THR A 3 6.40 -10.02 0.54
N TYR A 4 6.65 -8.95 -0.20
CA TYR A 4 5.79 -8.45 -1.26
C TYR A 4 6.34 -8.95 -2.60
N ILE A 5 5.58 -9.80 -3.30
CA ILE A 5 5.98 -10.36 -4.60
C ILE A 5 5.54 -9.37 -5.69
N GLY A 6 6.48 -8.82 -6.46
CA GLY A 6 6.17 -7.88 -7.54
C GLY A 6 5.06 -8.41 -8.47
N ARG A 7 3.90 -7.76 -8.47
CA ARG A 7 2.72 -8.19 -9.26
C ARG A 7 2.58 -7.49 -10.62
N GLY A 8 3.56 -6.65 -10.97
CA GLY A 8 3.52 -5.83 -12.19
C GLY A 8 2.57 -4.64 -12.07
N ASP A 9 2.40 -3.92 -13.18
CA ASP A 9 1.63 -2.67 -13.22
C ASP A 9 0.17 -2.95 -13.63
N VAL A 10 -0.75 -2.74 -12.69
CA VAL A 10 -2.20 -2.96 -12.90
C VAL A 10 -2.81 -2.03 -13.96
N PHE A 11 -2.20 -0.89 -14.25
CA PHE A 11 -2.66 0.01 -15.32
C PHE A 11 -2.26 -0.53 -16.69
N LYS A 12 -0.99 -0.94 -16.85
CA LYS A 12 -0.53 -1.59 -18.09
C LYS A 12 -1.33 -2.85 -18.39
N GLU A 13 -1.63 -3.63 -17.36
CA GLU A 13 -2.38 -4.88 -17.54
C GLU A 13 -3.86 -4.63 -17.88
N LYS A 14 -4.47 -3.58 -17.32
CA LYS A 14 -5.82 -3.13 -17.73
C LYS A 14 -5.85 -2.78 -19.22
N GLU A 15 -4.87 -2.01 -19.69
CA GLU A 15 -4.76 -1.62 -21.11
C GLU A 15 -4.54 -2.84 -22.01
N ARG A 16 -3.60 -3.72 -21.64
CA ARG A 16 -3.30 -4.95 -22.37
C ARG A 16 -4.53 -5.85 -22.51
N GLN A 17 -5.33 -5.97 -21.45
CA GLN A 17 -6.55 -6.78 -21.41
C GLN A 17 -7.79 -6.06 -21.95
N ARG A 18 -7.68 -4.77 -22.32
CA ARG A 18 -8.79 -3.92 -22.80
C ARG A 18 -9.99 -3.88 -21.84
N ARG A 19 -9.72 -3.78 -20.54
CA ARG A 19 -10.77 -3.74 -19.51
C ARG A 19 -11.16 -2.31 -19.14
N THR A 20 -12.42 -2.13 -18.75
CA THR A 20 -12.89 -0.86 -18.17
C THR A 20 -12.29 -0.59 -16.80
N LEU A 21 -12.17 -1.63 -15.97
CA LEU A 21 -11.67 -1.55 -14.60
C LEU A 21 -10.35 -2.33 -14.44
N ARG A 22 -9.46 -1.81 -13.59
CA ARG A 22 -8.22 -2.48 -13.19
C ARG A 22 -8.47 -3.40 -12.00
N TYR A 23 -7.62 -4.39 -11.83
CA TYR A 23 -7.55 -5.13 -10.57
C TYR A 23 -6.98 -4.27 -9.45
N SER A 24 -7.26 -4.66 -8.20
CA SER A 24 -6.59 -4.08 -7.04
C SER A 24 -5.14 -4.54 -6.98
N SER A 25 -4.23 -3.60 -6.80
CA SER A 25 -2.81 -3.83 -6.50
C SER A 25 -2.54 -3.91 -5.00
N LEU A 26 -3.55 -3.70 -4.15
CA LEU A 26 -3.39 -3.69 -2.69
C LEU A 26 -3.19 -5.11 -2.15
N GLU A 27 -2.11 -5.29 -1.39
CA GLU A 27 -1.79 -6.56 -0.76
C GLU A 27 -1.99 -6.48 0.76
N PRO A 28 -2.96 -7.25 1.33
CA PRO A 28 -3.41 -7.06 2.71
C PRO A 28 -2.33 -7.44 3.73
N SER A 29 -1.98 -6.54 4.64
CA SER A 29 -0.98 -6.84 5.69
C SER A 29 -1.55 -7.61 6.88
N GLY A 30 -2.87 -7.59 7.06
CA GLY A 30 -3.54 -8.12 8.26
C GLY A 30 -3.50 -7.17 9.46
N LEU A 31 -2.96 -5.96 9.29
CA LEU A 31 -2.83 -4.94 10.33
C LEU A 31 -3.89 -3.84 10.17
N TYR A 32 -4.21 -3.18 11.28
CA TYR A 32 -5.12 -2.04 11.34
C TYR A 32 -4.42 -0.88 12.04
N ALA A 33 -4.63 0.34 11.57
CA ALA A 33 -4.09 1.56 12.14
C ALA A 33 -5.21 2.49 12.60
N GLN A 34 -5.03 3.13 13.75
CA GLN A 34 -5.90 4.19 14.24
C GLN A 34 -5.31 5.56 13.93
N LYS A 35 -6.18 6.57 13.79
CA LYS A 35 -5.75 7.95 13.59
C LYS A 35 -4.92 8.42 14.80
N GLY A 36 -3.73 8.94 14.53
CA GLY A 36 -2.78 9.38 15.54
C GLY A 36 -1.69 8.35 15.87
N ASP A 37 -1.82 7.11 15.41
CA ASP A 37 -0.77 6.09 15.58
C ASP A 37 0.52 6.52 14.87
N VAL A 38 1.65 6.07 15.43
CA VAL A 38 2.97 6.19 14.81
C VAL A 38 3.44 4.82 14.35
N LEU A 39 3.50 4.62 13.04
CA LEU A 39 3.96 3.40 12.42
C LEU A 39 5.43 3.52 12.04
N THR A 40 6.23 2.54 12.46
CA THR A 40 7.63 2.41 12.04
C THR A 40 7.73 1.26 11.06
N VAL A 41 8.12 1.56 9.82
CA VAL A 41 8.17 0.60 8.73
C VAL A 41 9.61 0.46 8.25
N ALA A 42 10.13 -0.76 8.25
CA ALA A 42 11.44 -1.07 7.70
C ALA A 42 11.30 -1.72 6.31
N GLN A 43 12.02 -1.19 5.32
CA GLN A 43 12.05 -1.66 3.95
C GLN A 43 13.51 -1.93 3.53
N GLU A 44 13.81 -3.17 3.16
CA GLU A 44 15.20 -3.58 2.89
C GLU A 44 15.52 -3.71 1.40
N MET A 45 14.62 -4.29 0.60
CA MET A 45 14.99 -4.88 -0.70
C MET A 45 14.45 -4.16 -1.95
N GLN A 46 13.49 -3.25 -1.83
CA GLN A 46 12.75 -2.74 -2.98
C GLN A 46 12.80 -1.21 -3.03
N ASP A 47 12.84 -0.60 -4.21
CA ASP A 47 13.05 0.85 -4.35
C ASP A 47 11.74 1.66 -4.50
N SER A 48 10.58 0.98 -4.64
CA SER A 48 9.30 1.63 -4.95
C SER A 48 8.09 1.02 -4.23
N LEU A 49 8.26 0.61 -2.97
CA LEU A 49 7.13 0.14 -2.15
C LEU A 49 6.39 1.34 -1.54
N SER A 50 5.08 1.21 -1.39
CA SER A 50 4.29 2.15 -0.60
C SER A 50 3.31 1.42 0.30
N ILE A 51 2.89 2.05 1.38
CA ILE A 51 1.83 1.57 2.25
C ILE A 51 0.59 2.40 2.01
N THR A 52 -0.55 1.73 1.91
CA THR A 52 -1.86 2.38 1.89
C THR A 52 -2.58 2.09 3.19
N ILE A 53 -3.08 3.12 3.86
CA ILE A 53 -3.90 2.99 5.08
C ILE A 53 -5.31 3.44 4.74
N GLY A 54 -6.31 2.59 5.02
CA GLY A 54 -7.71 2.85 4.68
C GLY A 54 -8.19 2.01 3.49
N SER A 55 -9.50 1.98 3.28
CA SER A 55 -10.14 1.19 2.20
C SER A 55 -10.55 2.09 1.03
N PRO A 56 -10.36 1.64 -0.24
CA PRO A 56 -10.81 2.38 -1.42
C PRO A 56 -12.30 2.73 -1.40
N GLU A 57 -13.14 1.83 -0.86
CA GLU A 57 -14.60 1.97 -0.85
C GLU A 57 -15.12 3.09 0.06
N ARG A 58 -14.28 3.56 0.99
CA ARG A 58 -14.64 4.62 1.95
C ARG A 58 -14.03 5.97 1.60
N GLU A 59 -13.28 6.09 0.50
CA GLU A 59 -12.50 7.28 0.10
C GLU A 59 -11.55 7.83 1.19
N THR A 60 -11.29 7.06 2.25
CA THR A 60 -10.39 7.45 3.35
C THR A 60 -8.97 6.95 3.16
N GLN A 61 -8.65 6.34 2.02
CA GLN A 61 -7.32 5.77 1.82
C GLN A 61 -6.25 6.85 1.65
N LYS A 62 -5.12 6.69 2.33
CA LYS A 62 -3.94 7.51 2.13
C LYS A 62 -2.74 6.63 1.84
N GLN A 63 -1.98 7.02 0.82
CA GLN A 63 -0.78 6.31 0.38
C GLN A 63 0.46 7.01 0.90
N TYR A 64 1.40 6.23 1.41
CA TYR A 64 2.67 6.66 1.98
C TYR A 64 3.81 5.96 1.23
N PRO A 65 4.62 6.68 0.44
CA PRO A 65 5.79 6.09 -0.19
C PRO A 65 6.80 5.69 0.89
N LEU A 66 7.39 4.52 0.74
CA LEU A 66 8.43 4.04 1.63
C LEU A 66 9.80 4.28 1.02
N THR A 67 10.74 4.67 1.86
CA THR A 67 12.16 4.79 1.51
C THR A 67 12.91 3.57 2.02
N LYS A 68 13.91 3.10 1.27
CA LYS A 68 14.82 2.07 1.76
C LYS A 68 15.39 2.47 3.13
N GLY A 69 15.33 1.56 4.10
CA GLY A 69 15.62 1.83 5.50
C GLY A 69 14.34 1.94 6.33
N ILE A 70 14.30 2.89 7.27
CA ILE A 70 13.17 3.07 8.20
C ILE A 70 12.39 4.31 7.81
N THR A 71 11.08 4.16 7.64
CA THR A 71 10.12 5.25 7.44
C THR A 71 9.16 5.30 8.64
N THR A 72 9.02 6.47 9.23
CA THR A 72 8.03 6.72 10.29
C THR A 72 6.83 7.45 9.71
N ILE A 73 5.64 6.91 9.93
CA ILE A 73 4.38 7.45 9.40
C ILE A 73 3.47 7.80 10.57
N THR A 74 3.00 9.04 10.62
CA THR A 74 1.87 9.43 11.47
C THR A 74 0.57 9.15 10.73
N VAL A 75 -0.29 8.33 11.33
CA VAL A 75 -1.51 7.86 10.70
C VAL A 75 -2.57 8.96 10.75
N GLU A 76 -2.98 9.45 9.58
CA GLU A 76 -3.99 10.51 9.47
C GLU A 76 -5.41 9.96 9.35
N ASN A 77 -5.55 8.77 8.77
CA ASN A 77 -6.82 8.10 8.52
C ASN A 77 -6.79 6.71 9.13
N GLU A 78 -7.85 6.34 9.85
CA GLU A 78 -7.98 5.00 10.40
C GLU A 78 -8.33 3.97 9.31
N GLY A 79 -7.84 2.74 9.48
CA GLY A 79 -8.21 1.66 8.59
C GLY A 79 -7.19 0.52 8.48
N PRO A 80 -7.53 -0.49 7.66
CA PRO A 80 -6.62 -1.58 7.34
C PRO A 80 -5.39 -1.06 6.59
N ILE A 81 -4.24 -1.71 6.85
CA ILE A 81 -2.97 -1.41 6.20
C ILE A 81 -2.75 -2.39 5.04
N TYR A 82 -2.42 -1.86 3.88
CA TYR A 82 -2.04 -2.61 2.69
C TYR A 82 -0.64 -2.22 2.26
N GLY A 83 0.12 -3.18 1.73
CA GLY A 83 1.28 -2.85 0.92
C GLY A 83 0.87 -2.68 -0.54
N LEU A 84 1.54 -1.78 -1.24
CA LEU A 84 1.38 -1.53 -2.65
C LEU A 84 2.74 -1.62 -3.31
N LEU A 85 2.80 -2.45 -4.35
CA LEU A 85 3.93 -2.69 -5.25
C LEU A 85 3.72 -2.01 -6.60
#